data_AF-A0A845RPZ9-F1
#
_entry.id   AF-A0A845RPZ9-F1
#
_cell.length_a   1.000
_cell.length_b   1.000
_cell.length_c   1.000
_cell.angle_alpha   90.00
_cell.angle_beta   90.00
_cell.angle_gamma   90.00
#
_symmetry.space_group_name_H-M   'P 1'
#
loop_
_entity.id
_entity.type
_entity.pdbx_description
1 polymer ?
#
loop_
_entity_poly.entity_id
_entity_poly.type
_entity_poly.pdbx_seq_one_letter_code
_entity_poly.pdbx_strand_id
1 'polypeptide(L)'
;MPELLSKSGDLRAEIEAERGDDTYSEVLKLKDRAASILAEAQEAGDLKTALMGIREARGCLELMFKAEGRIQEQSINVNLQQVNIYQSPEWSKVGSILARVLAGYPELRSQVAGELASLARGAK
;
A
#
# COMPACT_ATOMS: atom_id res chain seq x y z
N MET A 1 18.01 -30.64 6.04
CA MET A 1 16.70 -29.99 5.87
C MET A 1 16.73 -28.45 5.89
N PRO A 2 17.67 -27.74 6.55
CA PRO A 2 17.74 -26.27 6.46
C PRO A 2 18.21 -25.72 5.10
N GLU A 3 19.18 -26.37 4.45
CA GLU A 3 19.78 -25.85 3.20
C GLU A 3 18.83 -25.81 1.99
N LEU A 4 17.89 -26.76 1.90
CA LEU A 4 16.91 -26.82 0.80
C LEU A 4 15.94 -25.63 0.85
N LEU A 5 15.60 -25.16 2.05
CA LEU A 5 14.72 -24.00 2.23
C LEU A 5 15.45 -22.69 1.90
N SER A 6 16.73 -22.56 2.25
CA SER A 6 17.56 -21.41 1.88
C SER A 6 17.68 -21.26 0.36
N LYS A 7 18.08 -22.35 -0.32
CA LYS A 7 18.20 -22.35 -1.80
C LYS A 7 16.89 -22.02 -2.50
N SER A 8 15.75 -22.49 -1.96
CA SER A 8 14.43 -22.21 -2.52
C SER A 8 14.03 -20.73 -2.40
N GLY A 9 14.51 -20.03 -1.36
CA GLY A 9 14.31 -18.59 -1.18
C GLY A 9 15.16 -17.78 -2.15
N ASP A 10 16.43 -18.17 -2.29
CA ASP A 10 17.38 -17.51 -3.18
C ASP A 10 16.93 -17.60 -4.65
N LEU A 11 16.54 -18.79 -5.11
CA LEU A 11 15.97 -19.02 -6.45
C LEU A 11 14.72 -18.17 -6.71
N ARG A 12 13.86 -17.97 -5.71
CA ARG A 12 12.65 -17.15 -5.87
C ARG A 12 12.98 -15.67 -5.99
N ALA A 13 13.93 -15.18 -5.20
CA ALA A 13 14.37 -13.79 -5.27
C ALA A 13 15.03 -13.47 -6.62
N GLU A 14 15.82 -14.41 -7.15
CA GLU A 14 16.49 -14.29 -8.45
C GLU A 14 15.49 -14.28 -9.61
N ILE A 15 14.49 -15.18 -9.60
CA ILE A 15 13.40 -15.19 -10.60
C ILE A 15 12.56 -13.90 -10.53
N GLU A 16 12.28 -13.39 -9.33
CA GLU A 16 11.51 -12.15 -9.15
C GLU A 16 12.28 -10.93 -9.69
N ALA A 17 13.59 -10.88 -9.45
CA ALA A 17 14.46 -9.84 -10.00
C ALA A 17 14.51 -9.89 -11.53
N GLU A 18 14.70 -11.08 -12.12
CA GLU A 18 14.73 -11.27 -13.57
C GLU A 18 13.40 -10.87 -14.23
N ARG A 19 12.26 -11.22 -13.62
CA ARG A 19 10.93 -10.81 -14.09
C ARG A 19 10.72 -9.30 -13.97
N GLY A 20 11.24 -8.67 -12.92
CA GLY A 20 11.22 -7.23 -12.75
C GLY A 20 11.98 -6.51 -13.86
N ASP A 21 13.19 -7.00 -14.18
CA ASP A 21 14.01 -6.48 -15.27
C ASP A 21 13.34 -6.65 -16.64
N ASP A 22 12.69 -7.80 -16.88
CA ASP A 22 11.95 -8.05 -18.13
C ASP A 22 10.79 -7.07 -18.30
N THR A 23 9.99 -6.90 -17.23
CA THR A 23 8.85 -5.96 -17.20
C THR A 23 9.31 -4.51 -17.44
N TYR A 24 10.43 -4.11 -16.83
CA TYR A 24 11.01 -2.79 -17.04
C TYR A 24 11.44 -2.59 -18.51
N SER A 25 12.00 -3.64 -19.13
CA SER A 25 12.36 -3.63 -20.55
C SER A 25 11.14 -3.43 -21.45
N GLU A 26 9.99 -4.03 -21.11
CA GLU A 26 8.75 -3.90 -21.87
C GLU A 26 8.18 -2.47 -21.79
N VAL A 27 8.21 -1.86 -20.62
CA VAL A 27 7.76 -0.46 -20.44
C VAL A 27 8.64 0.52 -21.24
N LEU A 28 9.95 0.28 -21.32
CA LEU A 28 10.85 1.07 -22.17
C LEU A 28 10.50 0.96 -23.66
N LYS A 29 10.27 -0.28 -24.16
CA LYS A 29 9.86 -0.52 -25.54
C LYS A 29 8.55 0.19 -25.87
N LEU A 30 7.58 0.16 -24.94
CA LEU A 30 6.30 0.85 -25.10
C LEU A 30 6.46 2.37 -25.16
N LYS A 31 7.30 2.95 -24.28
CA LYS A 31 7.64 4.38 -24.27
C LYS A 31 8.23 4.82 -25.61
N ASP A 32 9.18 4.06 -26.15
CA ASP A 32 9.82 4.37 -27.43
C ASP A 32 8.82 4.28 -28.59
N ARG A 33 7.92 3.28 -28.57
CA ARG A 33 6.87 3.17 -29.58
C ARG A 33 5.88 4.33 -29.53
N ALA A 34 5.47 4.76 -28.33
CA ALA A 34 4.61 5.92 -28.15
C ALA A 34 5.28 7.21 -28.67
N ALA A 35 6.59 7.37 -28.47
CA ALA A 35 7.36 8.49 -28.99
C ALA A 35 7.45 8.48 -30.53
N SER A 36 7.61 7.31 -31.16
CA SER A 36 7.58 7.22 -32.63
C SER A 36 6.23 7.61 -33.22
N ILE A 37 5.13 7.11 -32.64
CA ILE A 37 3.76 7.45 -33.09
C ILE A 37 3.49 8.96 -32.92
N LEU A 38 3.98 9.55 -31.83
CA LEU A 38 3.91 10.99 -31.62
C LEU A 38 4.61 11.76 -32.74
N ALA A 39 5.83 11.38 -33.11
CA ALA A 39 6.59 12.04 -34.17
C ALA A 39 5.87 11.95 -35.53
N GLU A 40 5.39 10.75 -35.90
CA GLU A 40 4.63 10.54 -37.13
C GLU A 40 3.33 11.37 -37.15
N ALA A 41 2.59 11.42 -36.04
CA ALA A 41 1.36 12.20 -35.93
C ALA A 41 1.62 13.71 -35.99
N GLN A 42 2.73 14.19 -35.44
CA GLN A 42 3.14 15.59 -35.54
C GLN A 42 3.47 15.99 -36.98
N GLU A 43 4.22 15.15 -37.71
CA GLU A 43 4.52 15.38 -39.13
C GLU A 43 3.25 15.36 -39.99
N ALA A 44 2.29 14.49 -39.68
CA ALA A 44 1.01 14.41 -40.37
C ALA A 44 0.02 15.52 -39.99
N GLY A 45 0.34 16.37 -38.99
CA GLY A 45 -0.57 17.38 -38.47
C GLY A 45 -1.78 16.83 -37.70
N ASP A 46 -1.78 15.54 -37.36
CA ASP A 46 -2.81 14.90 -36.53
C ASP A 46 -2.54 15.15 -35.05
N LEU A 47 -2.87 16.36 -34.61
CA LEU A 47 -2.68 16.81 -33.24
C LEU A 47 -3.43 15.96 -32.21
N LYS A 48 -4.53 15.28 -32.60
CA LYS A 48 -5.28 14.42 -31.68
C LYS A 48 -4.49 13.15 -31.39
N THR A 49 -3.95 12.51 -32.42
CA THR A 49 -3.10 11.33 -32.27
C THR A 49 -1.79 11.67 -31.55
N ALA A 50 -1.23 12.86 -31.81
CA ALA A 50 -0.08 13.36 -31.06
C ALA A 50 -0.37 13.51 -29.55
N LEU A 51 -1.50 14.10 -29.17
CA LEU A 51 -1.89 14.22 -27.75
C LEU A 51 -2.11 12.84 -27.09
N MET A 52 -2.60 11.85 -27.84
CA MET A 52 -2.71 10.48 -27.35
C MET A 52 -1.34 9.83 -27.13
N GLY A 53 -0.39 10.03 -28.05
CA GLY A 53 1.00 9.58 -27.89
C GLY A 53 1.68 10.19 -26.67
N ILE A 54 1.49 11.48 -26.41
CA ILE A 54 2.01 12.16 -25.21
C ILE A 54 1.41 11.56 -23.92
N ARG A 55 0.11 11.26 -23.92
CA ARG A 55 -0.55 10.65 -22.76
C ARG A 55 0.04 9.27 -22.45
N GLU A 56 0.28 8.46 -23.48
CA GLU A 56 0.83 7.11 -23.32
C GLU A 56 2.30 7.15 -22.85
N ALA A 57 3.11 8.03 -23.42
CA ALA A 57 4.48 8.25 -22.98
C ALA A 57 4.55 8.68 -21.50
N ARG A 58 3.62 9.55 -21.06
CA ARG A 58 3.50 9.92 -19.64
C ARG A 58 3.14 8.72 -18.76
N GLY A 59 2.23 7.86 -19.20
CA GLY A 59 1.86 6.65 -18.48
C GLY A 59 3.04 5.68 -18.30
N CYS A 60 3.86 5.50 -19.34
CA CYS A 60 5.07 4.69 -19.26
C CYS A 60 6.07 5.27 -18.24
N LEU A 61 6.30 6.59 -18.26
CA LEU A 61 7.19 7.25 -17.29
C LEU A 61 6.71 7.13 -15.85
N GLU A 62 5.39 7.24 -15.63
CA GLU A 62 4.79 7.05 -14.31
C GLU A 62 5.03 5.62 -13.79
N LEU A 63 4.84 4.61 -14.65
CA LEU A 63 5.12 3.21 -14.31
C LEU A 63 6.60 2.98 -13.97
N MET A 64 7.52 3.57 -14.75
CA MET A 64 8.96 3.48 -14.47
C MET A 64 9.31 4.10 -13.11
N PHE A 65 8.81 5.30 -12.81
CA PHE A 65 9.09 5.93 -11.52
C PHE A 65 8.43 5.23 -10.34
N LYS A 66 7.29 4.54 -10.54
CA LYS A 66 6.71 3.65 -9.52
C LYS A 66 7.59 2.42 -9.30
N ALA A 67 8.09 1.80 -10.36
CA ALA A 67 9.01 0.65 -10.28
C ALA A 67 10.35 1.02 -9.60
N GLU A 68 10.87 2.23 -9.86
CA GLU A 68 12.06 2.78 -9.19
C GLU A 68 11.80 3.25 -7.74
N GLY A 69 10.55 3.16 -7.24
CA GLY A 69 10.16 3.63 -5.91
C GLY A 69 10.22 5.15 -5.72
N ARG A 70 10.40 5.91 -6.81
CA ARG A 70 10.47 7.39 -6.83
C ARG A 70 9.09 8.03 -6.77
N ILE A 71 8.08 7.33 -7.25
CA ILE A 71 6.67 7.62 -6.97
C ILE A 71 6.21 6.59 -5.95
N GLN A 72 6.10 7.00 -4.70
CA GLN A 72 5.30 6.26 -3.74
C GLN A 72 3.84 6.61 -4.03
N GLU A 73 3.09 5.65 -4.57
CA GLU A 73 1.65 5.68 -4.39
C GLU A 73 1.42 5.65 -2.89
N GLN A 74 1.04 6.80 -2.32
CA GLN A 74 0.41 6.84 -1.01
C GLN A 74 -0.93 6.11 -1.14
N SER A 75 -0.87 4.79 -1.23
CA SER A 75 -1.95 3.94 -0.78
C SER A 75 -2.01 4.20 0.72
N ILE A 76 -2.83 5.17 1.10
CA ILE A 76 -3.39 5.29 2.44
C ILE A 76 -4.33 4.07 2.60
N ASN A 77 -3.78 2.87 2.51
CA ASN A 77 -4.36 1.66 3.05
C ASN A 77 -4.05 1.75 4.54
N VAL A 78 -4.80 2.61 5.25
CA VAL A 78 -4.98 2.41 6.68
C VAL A 78 -5.70 1.07 6.79
N ASN A 79 -4.93 0.00 6.93
CA ASN A 79 -5.47 -1.30 7.29
C ASN A 79 -5.97 -1.17 8.73
N LEU A 80 -7.20 -0.66 8.88
CA LEU A 80 -7.90 -0.51 10.15
C LEU A 80 -8.09 -1.86 10.86
N GLN A 81 -7.87 -2.99 10.17
CA GLN A 81 -7.94 -4.33 10.75
C GLN A 81 -6.64 -4.75 11.45
N GLN A 82 -5.53 -4.04 11.25
CA GLN A 82 -4.22 -4.38 11.86
C GLN A 82 -3.74 -3.39 12.92
N VAL A 83 -4.46 -2.29 13.16
CA VAL A 83 -4.18 -1.45 14.34
C VAL A 83 -4.77 -2.16 15.56
N ASN A 84 -3.98 -3.04 16.17
CA ASN A 84 -4.31 -3.64 17.46
C ASN A 84 -4.26 -2.55 18.54
N ILE A 85 -5.29 -1.70 18.58
CA ILE A 85 -5.42 -0.59 19.53
C ILE A 85 -5.32 -1.07 20.98
N TYR A 86 -5.63 -2.35 21.24
CA TYR A 86 -5.50 -2.96 22.57
C TYR A 86 -4.04 -3.10 23.04
N GLN A 87 -3.07 -3.12 22.12
CA GLN A 87 -1.64 -3.14 22.43
C GLN A 87 -0.99 -1.75 22.42
N SER A 88 -1.74 -0.70 22.06
CA SER A 88 -1.23 0.67 22.05
C SER A 88 -1.07 1.19 23.49
N PRO A 89 0.11 1.74 23.85
CA PRO A 89 0.33 2.41 25.15
C PRO A 89 -0.65 3.55 25.41
N GLU A 90 -1.12 4.23 24.36
CA GLU A 90 -2.12 5.29 24.42
C GLU A 90 -3.48 4.76 24.90
N TRP A 91 -3.90 3.59 24.43
CA TRP A 91 -5.13 2.95 24.88
C TRP A 91 -5.08 2.54 26.36
N SER A 92 -3.91 2.07 26.82
CA SER A 92 -3.67 1.80 28.25
C SER A 92 -3.81 3.06 29.12
N LYS A 93 -3.36 4.23 28.63
CA LYS A 93 -3.55 5.51 29.31
C LYS A 93 -5.02 5.90 29.41
N VAL A 94 -5.81 5.68 28.34
CA VAL A 94 -7.26 5.94 28.36
C VAL A 94 -7.94 5.10 29.44
N GLY A 95 -7.65 3.79 29.50
CA GLY A 95 -8.19 2.91 30.55
C GLY A 95 -7.81 3.36 31.96
N SER A 96 -6.57 3.83 32.15
CA SER A 96 -6.08 4.33 33.44
C SER A 96 -6.76 5.63 33.87
N ILE A 97 -7.02 6.55 32.93
CA ILE A 97 -7.76 7.80 33.19
C ILE A 97 -9.19 7.48 33.56
N LEU A 98 -9.85 6.61 32.79
CA LEU A 98 -11.23 6.20 33.04
C LEU A 98 -11.39 5.56 34.43
N ALA A 99 -10.50 4.62 34.78
CA ALA A 99 -10.50 3.97 36.09
C ALA A 99 -10.29 4.96 37.25
N ARG A 100 -9.45 5.99 37.05
CA ARG A 100 -9.21 7.04 38.04
C ARG A 100 -10.43 7.94 38.23
N VAL A 101 -11.07 8.38 37.15
CA VAL A 101 -12.27 9.23 37.19
C VAL A 101 -13.43 8.49 37.86
N LEU A 102 -13.59 7.20 37.56
CA LEU A 102 -14.64 6.36 38.13
C LEU A 102 -14.34 5.87 39.56
N ALA A 103 -13.16 6.17 40.12
CA ALA A 103 -12.78 5.68 41.46
C ALA A 103 -13.71 6.20 42.57
N GLY A 104 -14.28 7.40 42.41
CA GLY A 104 -15.23 7.99 43.36
C GLY A 104 -16.68 7.54 43.19
N TYR A 105 -16.99 6.76 42.15
CA TYR A 105 -18.35 6.38 41.75
C TYR A 105 -18.44 4.86 41.55
N PRO A 106 -18.48 4.05 42.63
CA PRO A 106 -18.42 2.59 42.55
C PRO A 106 -19.58 1.97 41.76
N GLU A 107 -20.77 2.58 41.81
CA GLU A 107 -21.94 2.22 41.00
C GLU A 107 -21.74 2.46 39.50
N LEU A 108 -21.15 3.59 39.11
CA LEU A 108 -20.85 3.86 37.70
C LEU A 108 -19.72 2.97 37.18
N ARG A 109 -18.75 2.64 38.04
CA ARG A 109 -17.66 1.73 37.71
C ARG A 109 -18.17 0.33 37.36
N SER A 110 -19.13 -0.21 38.13
CA SER A 110 -19.69 -1.53 37.87
C SER A 110 -20.55 -1.56 36.60
N GLN A 111 -21.32 -0.50 36.35
CA GLN A 111 -22.12 -0.34 35.14
C GLN A 111 -21.23 -0.30 33.88
N VAL A 112 -20.20 0.56 33.86
CA VAL A 112 -19.28 0.69 32.73
C VAL A 112 -18.50 -0.61 32.49
N ALA A 113 -18.05 -1.29 33.55
CA ALA A 113 -17.39 -2.59 33.42
C ALA A 113 -18.32 -3.66 32.82
N GLY A 114 -19.60 -3.66 33.21
CA GLY A 114 -20.62 -4.56 32.67
C GLY A 114 -20.85 -4.36 31.17
N GLU A 115 -21.00 -3.11 30.74
CA GLU A 115 -21.19 -2.75 29.32
C GLU A 115 -19.95 -3.14 28.47
N LEU A 116 -18.75 -2.82 28.96
CA LEU A 116 -17.50 -3.20 28.26
C LEU A 116 -17.32 -4.72 28.16
N ALA A 117 -17.68 -5.46 29.21
CA ALA A 117 -17.64 -6.93 29.20
C ALA A 117 -18.71 -7.52 28.26
N SER A 118 -19.87 -6.87 28.13
CA SER A 118 -20.91 -7.24 27.16
C SER A 118 -20.41 -7.03 25.73
N LEU A 119 -19.81 -5.87 25.44
CA LEU A 119 -19.23 -5.53 24.14
C LEU A 119 -18.14 -6.54 23.74
N ALA A 120 -17.24 -6.90 24.66
CA ALA A 120 -16.19 -7.88 24.42
C ALA A 120 -16.73 -9.29 24.12
N ARG A 121 -17.92 -9.64 24.64
CA ARG A 121 -18.60 -10.91 24.35
C ARG A 121 -19.40 -10.88 23.05
N GLY A 122 -19.92 -9.71 22.65
CA GLY A 122 -20.69 -9.51 21.41
C GLY A 122 -19.84 -9.28 20.16
N ALA A 123 -18.54 -8.99 20.31
CA ALA A 123 -17.58 -8.82 19.21
C ALA A 123 -16.91 -10.14 18.77
N LYS A 124 -17.50 -11.30 19.11
CA LYS A 124 -16.98 -12.64 18.77
C LYS A 124 -17.82 -13.30 17.69
#